data_AF-A0A482WK19-F1
#
_entry.id   AF-A0A482WK19-F1
#
_cell.length_a   1.000
_cell.length_b   1.000
_cell.length_c   1.000
_cell.angle_alpha   90.00
_cell.angle_beta   90.00
_cell.angle_gamma   90.00
#
_symmetry.space_group_name_H-M   'P 1'
#
loop_
_entity.id
_entity.type
_entity.pdbx_description
1 polymer ?
#
loop_
_entity_poly.entity_id
_entity_poly.type
_entity_poly.pdbx_seq_one_letter_code
_entity_poly.pdbx_strand_id
1 'polypeptide(L)'
;MQFAAGDLLQGTNERIPLPPLAPRACHVVTSADITLPATPGVYKTKFRIATPTGAYFGDIIWMIVTVRDEEEAMANDLADQLSHLGTSVQPPPPSTTLEADNRLNDPFGVPVPTNTHTHFQDSAQPGSNDYMC
;
A
#
# COMPACT_ATOMS: atom_id res chain seq x y z
N MET A 1 -27.55 -4.04 8.82
CA MET A 1 -26.72 -2.87 8.43
C MET A 1 -27.53 -2.04 7.44
N GLN A 2 -27.38 -0.73 7.44
CA GLN A 2 -28.18 0.17 6.60
C GLN A 2 -27.35 1.37 6.13
N PHE A 3 -27.82 2.01 5.06
CA PHE A 3 -27.30 3.29 4.60
C PHE A 3 -27.28 4.30 5.74
N ALA A 4 -26.20 5.07 5.84
CA ALA A 4 -26.02 6.11 6.83
C ALA A 4 -25.85 7.50 6.19
N ALA A 5 -25.06 7.60 5.11
CA ALA A 5 -24.82 8.84 4.37
C ALA A 5 -23.97 8.59 3.11
N GLY A 6 -23.78 9.63 2.29
CA GLY A 6 -22.92 9.60 1.10
C GLY A 6 -23.72 9.42 -0.18
N ASP A 7 -23.06 8.89 -1.21
CA ASP A 7 -23.68 8.66 -2.51
C ASP A 7 -24.69 7.51 -2.42
N LEU A 8 -25.91 7.77 -2.88
CA LEU A 8 -27.00 6.81 -2.90
C LEU A 8 -26.96 6.05 -4.23
N LEU A 9 -26.36 4.86 -4.22
CA LEU A 9 -26.40 3.95 -5.37
C LEU A 9 -27.62 3.04 -5.27
N GLN A 10 -28.10 2.52 -6.40
CA GLN A 10 -29.23 1.61 -6.41
C GLN A 10 -28.88 0.35 -5.59
N GLY A 11 -29.78 -0.06 -4.68
CA GLY A 11 -29.58 -1.15 -3.73
C GLY A 11 -28.97 -0.71 -2.38
N THR A 12 -28.27 0.43 -2.29
CA THR A 12 -27.60 0.84 -1.03
C THR A 12 -28.57 1.26 0.08
N ASN A 13 -29.76 1.75 -0.28
CA ASN A 13 -30.79 2.12 0.70
C ASN A 13 -31.48 0.91 1.36
N GLU A 14 -31.25 -0.29 0.83
CA GLU A 14 -31.84 -1.51 1.40
C GLU A 14 -31.10 -1.94 2.66
N ARG A 15 -31.86 -2.47 3.62
CA ARG A 15 -31.28 -2.97 4.87
C ARG A 15 -30.66 -4.33 4.63
N ILE A 16 -29.33 -4.40 4.71
CA ILE A 16 -28.59 -5.65 4.70
C ILE A 16 -28.86 -6.39 6.02
N PRO A 17 -29.50 -7.57 6.02
CA PRO A 17 -29.82 -8.29 7.24
C PRO A 17 -28.55 -8.78 7.94
N LEU A 18 -28.53 -8.70 9.27
CA LEU A 18 -27.49 -9.27 10.10
C LEU A 18 -28.16 -10.12 11.20
N PRO A 19 -27.67 -11.34 11.46
CA PRO A 19 -28.16 -12.12 12.58
C PRO A 19 -27.72 -11.47 13.90
N PRO A 20 -28.45 -11.71 15.01
CA PRO A 20 -27.96 -11.37 16.34
C PRO A 20 -26.66 -12.12 16.63
N LEU A 21 -25.65 -11.41 17.15
CA LEU A 21 -24.35 -11.99 17.49
C LEU A 21 -24.16 -12.03 18.99
N ALA A 22 -23.62 -13.15 19.48
CA ALA A 22 -23.12 -13.23 20.85
C ALA A 22 -21.88 -12.32 21.02
N PRO A 23 -21.55 -11.89 22.24
CA PRO A 23 -20.33 -11.13 22.49
C PRO A 23 -19.10 -11.84 21.90
N ARG A 24 -18.25 -11.07 21.20
CA ARG A 24 -17.02 -11.55 20.53
C ARG A 24 -17.22 -12.47 19.32
N ALA A 25 -18.45 -12.72 18.87
CA ALA A 25 -18.70 -13.42 17.62
C ALA A 25 -18.56 -12.48 16.41
N CYS A 26 -18.20 -13.04 15.26
CA CYS A 26 -18.08 -12.33 13.98
C CYS A 26 -19.07 -12.88 12.96
N HIS A 27 -19.49 -12.04 12.02
CA HIS A 27 -20.33 -12.43 10.90
C HIS A 27 -19.80 -11.81 9.61
N VAL A 28 -19.74 -12.62 8.55
CA VAL A 28 -19.35 -12.18 7.21
C VAL A 28 -20.62 -11.95 6.40
N VAL A 29 -20.76 -10.76 5.83
CA VAL A 29 -21.85 -10.47 4.88
C VAL A 29 -21.47 -11.10 3.55
N THR A 30 -22.29 -12.04 3.06
CA THR A 30 -22.00 -12.85 1.86
C THR A 30 -22.45 -12.19 0.57
N SER A 31 -23.50 -11.37 0.60
CA SER A 31 -24.00 -10.67 -0.57
C SER A 31 -24.72 -9.37 -0.20
N ALA A 32 -24.55 -8.37 -1.06
CA ALA A 32 -25.34 -7.16 -1.13
C ALA A 32 -25.39 -6.76 -2.60
N ASP A 33 -26.60 -6.66 -3.15
CA ASP A 33 -26.78 -6.31 -4.56
C ASP A 33 -26.80 -4.79 -4.71
N ILE A 34 -25.74 -4.24 -5.33
CA ILE A 34 -25.58 -2.81 -5.53
C ILE A 34 -25.27 -2.58 -7.01
N THR A 35 -26.07 -1.73 -7.66
CA THR A 35 -25.86 -1.36 -9.06
C THR A 35 -25.15 -0.02 -9.13
N LEU A 36 -24.05 0.01 -9.88
CA LEU A 36 -23.24 1.21 -10.07
C LEU A 36 -23.84 2.11 -11.17
N PRO A 37 -23.69 3.44 -11.07
CA PRO A 37 -24.09 4.34 -12.14
C PRO A 37 -23.23 4.15 -13.40
N ALA A 38 -23.77 4.49 -14.56
CA ALA A 38 -23.01 4.52 -15.82
C ALA A 38 -22.03 5.70 -15.92
N THR A 39 -22.24 6.75 -15.12
CA THR A 39 -21.39 7.93 -15.14
C THR A 39 -20.07 7.66 -14.40
N PRO A 40 -18.91 7.88 -15.04
CA PRO A 40 -17.62 7.77 -14.38
C PRO A 40 -17.51 8.69 -13.17
N GLY A 41 -16.78 8.24 -12.16
CA GLY A 41 -16.59 9.00 -10.94
C GLY A 41 -16.28 8.13 -9.73
N VAL A 42 -15.94 8.80 -8.63
CA VAL A 42 -15.70 8.16 -7.33
C VAL A 42 -16.95 8.33 -6.47
N TYR A 43 -17.57 7.23 -6.12
CA TYR A 43 -18.75 7.16 -5.28
C TYR A 43 -18.39 6.63 -3.89
N LYS A 44 -18.87 7.30 -2.85
CA LYS A 44 -18.56 6.98 -1.45
C LYS A 44 -19.87 6.84 -0.67
N THR A 45 -20.17 5.61 -0.27
CA THR A 45 -21.34 5.30 0.55
C THR A 45 -20.90 4.89 1.95
N LYS A 46 -21.55 5.43 2.97
CA LYS A 46 -21.39 5.05 4.36
C LYS A 46 -22.52 4.15 4.77
N PHE A 47 -22.17 3.06 5.43
CA PHE A 47 -23.10 2.15 6.06
C PHE A 47 -22.81 2.07 7.56
N ARG A 48 -23.87 1.80 8.33
CA ARG A 48 -23.74 1.59 9.77
C ARG A 48 -24.69 0.50 10.25
N ILE A 49 -24.28 -0.19 11.29
CA ILE A 49 -25.15 -1.19 11.92
C ILE A 49 -26.26 -0.45 12.66
N ALA A 50 -27.49 -0.95 12.52
CA ALA A 50 -28.67 -0.41 13.16
C ALA A 50 -29.49 -1.50 13.81
N THR A 51 -29.94 -1.21 15.03
CA THR A 51 -30.90 -2.02 15.78
C THR A 51 -32.22 -2.15 15.00
N PRO A 52 -33.08 -3.13 15.32
CA PRO A 52 -34.42 -3.22 14.72
C PRO A 52 -35.28 -1.96 14.89
N THR A 53 -35.03 -1.15 15.92
CA THR A 53 -35.71 0.12 16.17
C THR A 53 -35.09 1.31 15.43
N GLY A 54 -34.01 1.10 14.66
CA GLY A 54 -33.37 2.12 13.83
C GLY A 54 -32.21 2.86 14.50
N ALA A 55 -31.91 2.60 15.77
CA ALA A 55 -30.76 3.21 16.45
C ALA A 55 -29.43 2.65 15.90
N TYR A 56 -28.53 3.54 15.50
CA TYR A 56 -27.19 3.19 15.02
C TYR A 56 -26.22 2.85 16.15
N PHE A 57 -25.32 1.89 15.92
CA PHE A 57 -24.23 1.56 16.84
C PHE A 57 -23.00 1.05 16.10
N GLY A 58 -21.86 1.01 16.81
CA GLY A 58 -20.57 0.63 16.24
C GLY A 58 -20.02 1.65 15.25
N ASP A 59 -19.01 1.21 14.51
CA ASP A 59 -18.26 2.02 13.55
C ASP A 59 -18.99 2.20 12.21
N ILE A 60 -18.53 3.17 11.44
CA ILE A 60 -18.99 3.42 10.07
C ILE A 60 -18.15 2.57 9.12
N ILE A 61 -18.83 1.80 8.28
CA ILE A 61 -18.21 1.05 7.20
C ILE A 61 -18.36 1.85 5.90
N TRP A 62 -17.27 2.00 5.16
CA TRP A 62 -17.25 2.73 3.90
C TRP A 62 -17.21 1.77 2.71
N MET A 63 -18.02 2.07 1.72
CA MET A 63 -17.91 1.53 0.37
C MET A 63 -17.44 2.67 -0.53
N ILE A 64 -16.27 2.52 -1.14
CA ILE A 64 -15.70 3.48 -2.09
C ILE A 64 -15.56 2.74 -3.41
N VAL A 65 -16.26 3.23 -4.43
CA VAL A 65 -16.27 2.63 -5.76
C VAL A 65 -15.84 3.68 -6.78
N THR A 66 -14.92 3.31 -7.66
CA THR A 66 -14.52 4.13 -8.79
C THR A 66 -15.10 3.53 -10.05
N VAL A 67 -16.04 4.25 -10.67
CA VAL A 67 -16.55 3.93 -12.01
C VAL A 67 -15.64 4.63 -13.02
N ARG A 68 -15.15 3.88 -14.01
CA ARG A 68 -14.28 4.39 -15.09
C ARG A 68 -14.96 4.14 -16.42
N ASP A 69 -14.68 5.01 -17.39
CA ASP A 69 -14.98 4.71 -18.78
C ASP A 69 -14.11 3.54 -19.26
N GLU A 70 -14.60 2.78 -20.23
CA GLU A 70 -13.91 1.60 -20.75
C GLU A 70 -12.53 1.95 -21.33
N GLU A 71 -12.44 3.05 -22.07
CA GLU A 71 -11.18 3.53 -22.69
C GLU A 71 -10.15 3.94 -21.61
N GLU A 72 -10.59 4.69 -20.60
CA GLU A 72 -9.74 5.09 -19.48
C GLU A 72 -9.33 3.88 -18.62
N ALA A 73 -10.24 2.91 -18.44
CA ALA A 73 -9.93 1.69 -17.71
C ALA A 73 -8.81 0.90 -18.41
N MET A 74 -8.88 0.73 -19.73
CA MET A 74 -7.84 0.04 -20.51
C MET A 74 -6.50 0.78 -20.49
N ALA A 75 -6.50 2.11 -20.65
CA ALA A 75 -5.29 2.91 -20.62
C ALA A 75 -4.58 2.85 -19.25
N ASN A 76 -5.35 2.90 -18.16
CA ASN A 76 -4.81 2.77 -16.81
C ASN A 76 -4.27 1.36 -16.54
N ASP A 77 -4.97 0.33 -17.00
CA ASP A 77 -4.50 -1.07 -16.84
C ASP A 77 -3.16 -1.30 -17.56
N LEU A 78 -2.99 -0.76 -18.76
CA LEU A 78 -1.70 -0.81 -19.47
C LEU A 78 -0.60 -0.03 -18.74
N ALA A 79 -0.92 1.16 -18.23
CA ALA A 79 0.04 1.96 -17.47
C ALA A 79 0.51 1.23 -16.20
N ASP A 80 -0.41 0.57 -15.49
CA ASP A 80 -0.11 -0.24 -14.32
C ASP A 80 0.83 -1.40 -14.70
N GLN A 81 0.54 -2.12 -15.80
CA GLN A 81 1.42 -3.19 -16.31
C GLN A 81 2.84 -2.70 -16.64
N LEU A 82 2.98 -1.53 -17.28
CA LEU A 82 4.29 -0.95 -17.61
C LEU A 82 5.05 -0.50 -16.36
N SER A 83 4.35 0.02 -15.34
CA SER A 83 4.96 0.41 -14.07
C SER A 83 5.63 -0.77 -13.36
N HIS A 84 5.02 -1.96 -13.44
CA HIS A 84 5.58 -3.19 -12.89
C HIS A 84 6.87 -3.64 -13.60
N LEU A 85 7.01 -3.38 -14.90
CA LEU A 85 8.22 -3.73 -15.66
C LEU A 85 9.43 -2.85 -15.28
N GLY A 86 9.20 -1.58 -14.98
CA GLY A 86 10.26 -0.64 -14.57
C GLY A 86 10.94 -0.99 -13.24
N THR A 87 10.31 -1.83 -12.40
CA THR A 87 10.84 -2.20 -11.07
C THR A 87 11.81 -3.39 -11.12
N SER A 88 11.92 -4.09 -12.26
CA SER A 88 12.82 -5.26 -12.39
C SER A 88 14.30 -4.91 -12.58
N VAL A 89 14.65 -3.61 -12.72
CA VAL A 89 16.05 -3.16 -12.78
C VAL A 89 16.53 -2.78 -11.38
N GLN A 90 16.52 -3.74 -10.46
CA GLN A 90 17.21 -3.57 -9.17
C GLN A 90 18.72 -3.71 -9.43
N PRO A 91 19.55 -2.66 -9.23
CA PRO A 91 20.99 -2.85 -9.20
C PRO A 91 21.32 -3.88 -8.11
N PRO A 92 22.23 -4.84 -8.36
CA PRO A 92 22.59 -5.82 -7.37
C PRO A 92 23.01 -5.12 -6.07
N PRO A 93 22.64 -5.64 -4.88
CA PRO A 93 23.15 -5.11 -3.63
C PRO A 93 24.69 -5.09 -3.69
N PRO A 94 25.36 -4.07 -3.11
CA PRO A 94 26.82 -4.09 -3.05
C PRO A 94 27.26 -5.34 -2.30
N SER A 95 27.82 -6.30 -3.03
CA SER A 95 28.49 -7.44 -2.45
C SER A 95 29.62 -6.91 -1.58
N THR A 96 29.49 -7.00 -0.25
CA THR A 96 30.63 -6.92 0.66
C THR A 96 31.50 -8.14 0.40
N THR A 97 32.33 -8.08 -0.64
CA THR A 97 33.42 -9.03 -0.87
C THR A 97 34.54 -8.65 0.07
N LEU A 98 34.68 -9.43 1.15
CA LEU A 98 35.90 -9.49 1.95
C LEU A 98 37.08 -9.79 1.01
N GLU A 99 38.10 -8.96 1.11
CA GLU A 99 39.31 -8.93 0.30
C GLU A 99 40.06 -10.27 0.37
N ALA A 100 40.33 -10.87 -0.79
CA ALA A 100 41.37 -11.88 -0.95
C ALA A 100 42.06 -11.66 -2.30
N ASP A 101 43.06 -10.79 -2.25
CA ASP A 101 44.37 -10.92 -2.89
C ASP A 101 44.46 -11.88 -4.10
N ASN A 102 44.31 -11.35 -5.32
CA ASN A 102 45.22 -11.72 -6.39
C ASN A 102 45.20 -10.70 -7.54
N ARG A 103 46.23 -9.85 -7.55
CA ARG A 103 46.54 -8.93 -8.63
C ARG A 103 47.12 -9.74 -9.79
N LEU A 104 46.30 -10.15 -10.75
CA LEU A 104 46.80 -10.48 -12.08
C LEU A 104 45.72 -10.34 -13.15
N ASN A 105 46.04 -9.54 -14.18
CA ASN A 105 45.39 -9.39 -15.48
C ASN A 105 44.16 -8.48 -15.58
N ASP A 106 44.41 -7.17 -15.61
CA ASP A 106 43.61 -6.27 -16.43
C ASP A 106 44.49 -5.69 -17.58
N PRO A 107 44.22 -6.03 -18.85
CA PRO A 107 45.06 -5.62 -19.98
C PRO A 107 44.85 -4.17 -20.43
N PHE A 108 44.00 -3.37 -19.76
CA PHE A 108 43.75 -1.97 -20.13
C PHE A 108 43.88 -0.94 -18.98
N GLY A 109 44.42 -1.32 -17.82
CA GLY A 109 44.55 -0.43 -16.66
C GLY A 109 45.84 0.40 -16.65
N VAL A 110 45.72 1.74 -16.75
CA VAL A 110 46.83 2.70 -16.60
C VAL A 110 47.29 2.76 -15.12
N PRO A 111 48.60 2.84 -14.79
CA PRO A 111 49.05 2.95 -13.41
C PRO A 111 48.80 4.37 -12.87
N VAL A 112 48.03 4.49 -11.77
CA VAL A 112 47.85 5.74 -11.03
C VAL A 112 49.00 5.90 -10.03
N PRO A 113 49.64 7.08 -9.92
CA PRO A 113 50.73 7.30 -8.97
C PRO A 113 50.23 7.48 -7.53
N THR A 114 50.89 6.75 -6.62
CA THR A 114 50.70 6.77 -5.17
C THR A 114 51.09 8.12 -4.56
N ASN A 115 50.16 8.80 -3.87
CA ASN A 115 50.48 9.91 -2.98
C ASN A 115 50.36 9.45 -1.52
N THR A 116 51.51 9.46 -0.84
CA THR A 116 51.68 9.19 0.58
C THR A 116 51.60 10.50 1.36
N HIS A 117 50.66 10.66 2.30
CA HIS A 117 50.82 11.65 3.38
C HIS A 117 49.98 11.32 4.64
N THR A 118 50.65 10.64 5.58
CA THR A 118 50.67 10.83 7.04
C THR A 118 49.41 11.28 7.81
N HIS A 119 48.81 10.30 8.49
CA HIS A 119 48.51 10.22 9.92
C HIS A 119 48.51 11.51 10.77
N PHE A 120 47.32 11.88 11.26
CA PHE A 120 47.14 12.56 12.56
C PHE A 120 45.94 11.93 13.28
N GLN A 121 46.19 11.57 14.54
CA GLN A 121 45.28 10.89 15.45
C GLN A 121 44.80 11.92 16.48
N ASP A 122 43.48 12.11 16.61
CA ASP A 122 42.93 12.74 17.81
C ASP A 122 41.56 12.14 18.16
N SER A 123 41.31 12.07 19.46
CA SER A 123 40.44 11.13 20.15
C SER A 123 39.12 11.79 20.56
N ALA A 124 37.98 11.08 20.46
CA ALA A 124 36.88 11.07 21.45
C ALA A 124 35.62 10.33 20.94
N GLN A 125 35.17 9.32 21.69
CA GLN A 125 33.77 8.84 21.81
C GLN A 125 33.34 9.11 23.28
N PRO A 126 32.07 8.97 23.73
CA PRO A 126 30.89 8.31 23.13
C PRO A 126 29.54 9.06 23.30
N GLY A 127 28.43 8.50 22.79
CA GLY A 127 27.08 8.96 23.13
C GLY A 127 25.95 8.15 22.49
N SER A 128 25.59 7.04 23.13
CA SER A 128 24.41 6.21 22.85
C SER A 128 23.11 6.99 23.11
N ASN A 129 22.05 6.72 22.32
CA ASN A 129 20.67 6.82 22.78
C ASN A 129 19.76 5.91 21.95
N ASP A 130 19.46 4.75 22.54
CA ASP A 130 18.27 3.93 22.27
C ASP A 130 17.02 4.66 22.74
N TYR A 131 15.99 4.82 21.89
CA TYR A 131 14.60 4.94 22.33
C TYR A 131 13.64 4.30 21.31
N MET A 132 13.11 3.15 21.70
CA MET A 132 11.89 2.53 21.16
C MET A 132 10.64 3.26 21.66
N CYS A 133 9.64 3.34 20.79
CA CYS A 133 8.23 3.04 21.06
C CYS A 133 7.65 2.40 19.80
#